data_AF-A0A392MYN6-F1
#
_entry.id   AF-A0A392MYN6-F1
#
_cell.length_a   1.000
_cell.length_b   1.000
_cell.length_c   1.000
_cell.angle_alpha   90.00
_cell.angle_beta   90.00
_cell.angle_gamma   90.00
#
_symmetry.space_group_name_H-M   'P 1'
#
loop_
_entity.id
_entity.type
_entity.pdbx_description
1 polymer ?
#
loop_
_entity_poly.entity_id
_entity_poly.type
_entity_poly.pdbx_seq_one_letter_code
_entity_poly.pdbx_strand_id
1 'polypeptide(L)'
;MDSSSSCAQSPALPAIKQIRRMLCMETEELMGHVDDFSEFVKELNDYSWRLNKKESFFLDCVLRFQKGLVADASFISTVEDVEYCHKEVVDVVFNQTELVKETMCVHEEILALCFNEEEKVNGRIEVLQKELKPLLKRKIALQDEIHNDVTKLVARRHSLVRHQDKQKKLGEDLHQIMANSEAAKKCKHALEDMHHEAVEAAK
;
A
#
# COMPACT_ATOMS: atom_id res chain seq x y z
N MET A 1 -17.29 -100.91 40.79
CA MET A 1 -17.87 -99.60 41.12
C MET A 1 -16.87 -98.57 40.65
N ASP A 2 -17.07 -98.11 39.42
CA ASP A 2 -16.12 -97.29 38.69
C ASP A 2 -16.24 -95.83 39.14
N SER A 3 -15.22 -95.36 39.85
CA SER A 3 -15.02 -93.96 40.18
C SER A 3 -14.67 -93.20 38.90
N SER A 4 -15.67 -92.70 38.21
CA SER A 4 -15.50 -91.74 37.12
C SER A 4 -15.11 -90.38 37.71
N SER A 5 -13.81 -90.12 37.84
CA SER A 5 -13.31 -88.75 38.02
C SER A 5 -13.41 -88.04 36.68
N SER A 6 -14.56 -87.41 36.44
CA SER A 6 -14.71 -86.42 35.39
C SER A 6 -13.65 -85.34 35.62
N CYS A 7 -12.67 -85.29 34.72
CA CYS A 7 -11.59 -84.31 34.72
C CYS A 7 -12.21 -82.93 34.51
N ALA A 8 -12.48 -82.22 35.61
CA ALA A 8 -13.04 -80.88 35.56
C ALA A 8 -12.08 -79.97 34.78
N GLN A 9 -12.57 -79.35 33.70
CA GLN A 9 -11.81 -78.35 32.97
C GLN A 9 -11.31 -77.27 33.96
N SER A 10 -10.06 -76.84 33.80
CA SER A 10 -9.47 -75.81 34.65
C SER A 10 -10.37 -74.57 34.66
N PRO A 11 -10.82 -74.09 35.84
CA PRO A 11 -11.67 -72.89 35.90
C PRO A 11 -10.95 -71.62 35.42
N ALA A 12 -9.61 -71.66 35.30
CA ALA A 12 -8.79 -70.59 34.73
C ALA A 12 -8.74 -70.59 33.18
N LEU A 13 -9.24 -71.64 32.51
CA LEU A 13 -9.14 -71.80 31.05
C LEU A 13 -9.82 -70.66 30.25
N PRO A 14 -10.99 -70.12 30.66
CA PRO A 14 -11.62 -68.99 29.98
C PRO A 14 -10.75 -67.72 30.04
N ALA A 15 -10.26 -67.34 31.22
CA ALA A 15 -9.37 -66.19 31.41
C ALA A 15 -8.07 -66.34 30.59
N ILE A 16 -7.44 -67.53 30.60
CA ILE A 16 -6.24 -67.82 29.80
C ILE A 16 -6.52 -67.65 28.30
N LYS A 17 -7.68 -68.10 27.81
CA LYS A 17 -8.06 -67.92 26.40
C LYS A 17 -8.24 -66.45 26.03
N GLN A 18 -8.86 -65.65 26.90
CA GLN A 18 -9.06 -64.22 26.64
C GLN A 18 -7.74 -63.45 26.69
N ILE A 19 -6.91 -63.67 27.71
CA ILE A 19 -5.57 -63.07 27.80
C ILE A 19 -4.76 -63.41 26.55
N ARG A 20 -4.76 -64.67 26.09
CA ARG A 20 -4.05 -65.06 24.86
C ARG A 20 -4.58 -64.34 23.63
N ARG A 21 -5.89 -64.15 23.52
CA ARG A 21 -6.51 -63.43 22.41
C ARG A 21 -6.07 -61.97 22.40
N MET A 22 -6.05 -61.31 23.56
CA MET A 22 -5.60 -59.92 23.69
C MET A 22 -4.10 -59.79 23.44
N LEU A 23 -3.27 -60.75 23.88
CA LEU A 23 -1.85 -60.79 23.56
C LEU A 23 -1.54 -61.03 22.07
N CYS A 24 -2.55 -61.38 21.25
CA CYS A 24 -2.42 -61.43 19.80
C CYS A 24 -2.77 -60.10 19.11
N MET A 25 -3.24 -59.10 19.85
CA MET A 25 -3.46 -57.74 19.33
C MET A 25 -2.10 -57.04 19.13
N GLU A 26 -2.10 -55.99 18.31
CA GLU A 26 -0.96 -55.07 18.26
C GLU A 26 -0.83 -54.33 19.60
N THR A 27 0.39 -53.92 19.95
CA THR A 27 0.67 -53.25 21.22
C THR A 27 -0.20 -52.01 21.42
N GLU A 28 -0.51 -51.26 20.37
CA GLU A 28 -1.25 -49.99 20.49
C GLU A 28 -2.74 -50.26 20.74
N GLU A 29 -3.28 -51.26 20.07
CA GLU A 29 -4.63 -51.76 20.31
C GLU A 29 -4.74 -52.31 21.74
N LEU A 30 -3.73 -53.06 22.20
CA LEU A 30 -3.67 -53.59 23.57
C LEU A 30 -3.55 -52.50 24.64
N MET A 31 -2.83 -51.40 24.37
CA MET A 31 -2.76 -50.22 25.23
C MET A 31 -4.11 -49.48 25.34
N GLY A 32 -4.97 -49.58 24.31
CA GLY A 32 -6.36 -49.10 24.39
C GLY A 32 -7.27 -49.97 25.27
N HIS A 33 -6.88 -51.22 25.54
CA HIS A 33 -7.66 -52.22 26.28
C HIS A 33 -7.02 -52.63 27.62
N VAL A 34 -6.24 -51.74 28.25
CA VAL A 34 -5.49 -52.03 29.49
C VAL A 34 -6.39 -52.41 30.65
N ASP A 35 -7.57 -51.79 30.76
CA ASP A 35 -8.53 -52.08 31.82
C ASP A 35 -9.13 -53.48 31.67
N ASP A 36 -9.62 -53.80 30.46
CA ASP A 36 -10.14 -55.13 30.11
C ASP A 36 -9.08 -56.22 30.30
N PHE A 37 -7.84 -55.95 29.84
CA PHE A 37 -6.72 -56.85 30.00
C PHE A 37 -6.44 -57.09 31.49
N SER A 38 -6.39 -56.03 32.28
CA SER A 38 -6.15 -56.10 33.72
C SER A 38 -7.23 -56.88 34.48
N GLU A 39 -8.48 -56.80 34.04
CA GLU A 39 -9.59 -57.57 34.62
C GLU A 39 -9.38 -59.08 34.40
N PHE A 40 -9.03 -59.51 33.19
CA PHE A 40 -8.74 -60.93 32.92
C PHE A 40 -7.50 -61.44 33.64
N VAL A 41 -6.45 -60.61 33.79
CA VAL A 41 -5.26 -60.97 34.57
C VAL A 41 -5.59 -61.15 36.05
N LYS A 42 -6.44 -60.29 36.60
CA LYS A 42 -6.94 -60.41 37.98
C LYS A 42 -7.76 -61.69 38.15
N GLU A 43 -8.68 -61.99 37.22
CA GLU A 43 -9.46 -63.23 37.22
C GLU A 43 -8.55 -64.47 37.21
N LEU A 44 -7.51 -64.48 36.37
CA LEU A 44 -6.53 -65.57 36.35
C LEU A 44 -5.75 -65.70 37.66
N ASN A 45 -5.39 -64.57 38.29
CA ASN A 45 -4.64 -64.53 39.55
C ASN A 45 -5.47 -65.06 40.74
N ASP A 46 -6.79 -64.85 40.73
CA ASP A 46 -7.71 -65.40 41.73
C ASP A 46 -7.72 -66.96 41.73
N TYR A 47 -7.31 -67.58 40.61
CA TYR A 47 -7.13 -69.02 40.48
C TYR A 47 -5.70 -69.53 40.72
N SER A 48 -4.77 -68.66 41.17
CA SER A 48 -3.33 -68.97 41.33
C SER A 48 -3.02 -70.28 42.07
N TRP A 49 -3.80 -70.62 43.10
CA TRP A 49 -3.65 -71.85 43.91
C TRP A 49 -4.04 -73.15 43.19
N ARG A 50 -4.70 -73.06 42.02
CA ARG A 50 -5.12 -74.22 41.20
C ARG A 50 -4.34 -74.38 39.91
N LEU A 51 -3.43 -73.47 39.60
CA LEU A 51 -2.71 -73.46 38.33
C LEU A 51 -1.64 -74.57 38.31
N ASN A 52 -1.50 -75.24 37.17
CA ASN A 52 -0.36 -76.12 36.95
C ASN A 52 0.93 -75.31 36.69
N LYS A 53 2.09 -75.98 36.65
CA LYS A 53 3.40 -75.30 36.47
C LYS A 53 3.47 -74.39 35.22
N LYS A 54 2.85 -74.79 34.10
CA LYS A 54 2.86 -73.99 32.86
C LYS A 54 1.94 -72.78 32.97
N GLU A 55 0.78 -72.95 33.58
CA GLU A 55 -0.19 -71.88 33.81
C GLU A 55 0.31 -70.86 34.84
N SER A 56 0.98 -71.33 35.89
CA SER A 56 1.62 -70.46 36.89
C SER A 56 2.75 -69.64 36.29
N PHE A 57 3.58 -70.24 35.42
CA PHE A 57 4.60 -69.50 34.67
C PHE A 57 3.96 -68.45 33.73
N PHE A 58 2.88 -68.82 33.04
CA PHE A 58 2.13 -67.89 32.19
C PHE A 58 1.58 -66.70 32.98
N LEU A 59 0.99 -66.95 34.16
CA LEU A 59 0.52 -65.89 35.05
C LEU A 59 1.66 -64.96 35.50
N ASP A 60 2.84 -65.47 35.85
CA ASP A 60 3.99 -64.63 36.23
C ASP A 60 4.43 -63.69 35.08
N CYS A 61 4.50 -64.22 33.86
CA CYS A 61 4.80 -63.42 32.68
C CYS A 61 3.76 -62.33 32.44
N VAL A 62 2.48 -62.69 32.53
CA VAL A 62 1.37 -61.77 32.26
C VAL A 62 1.24 -60.71 33.34
N LEU A 63 1.45 -61.03 34.62
CA LEU A 63 1.47 -60.05 35.72
C LEU A 63 2.61 -59.03 35.53
N ARG A 64 3.79 -59.48 35.10
CA ARG A 64 4.91 -58.59 34.81
C ARG A 64 4.61 -57.66 33.64
N PHE A 65 4.03 -58.20 32.57
CA PHE A 65 3.63 -57.41 31.41
C PHE A 65 2.53 -56.43 31.75
N GLN A 66 1.45 -56.86 32.44
CA GLN A 66 0.37 -56.00 32.92
C GLN A 66 0.91 -54.84 33.75
N LYS A 67 1.84 -55.10 34.67
CA LYS A 67 2.43 -54.05 35.50
C LYS A 67 3.15 -52.97 34.66
N GLY A 68 3.88 -53.37 33.63
CA GLY A 68 4.51 -52.41 32.69
C GLY A 68 3.47 -51.68 31.86
N LEU A 69 2.51 -52.42 31.30
CA LEU A 69 1.45 -51.88 30.45
C LEU A 69 0.60 -50.83 31.19
N VAL A 70 0.18 -51.11 32.43
CA VAL A 70 -0.59 -50.17 33.27
C VAL A 70 0.22 -48.94 33.64
N ALA A 71 1.54 -49.08 33.84
CA ALA A 71 2.40 -47.97 34.20
C ALA A 71 2.67 -47.03 33.02
N ASP A 72 2.87 -47.60 31.82
CA ASP A 72 3.46 -46.87 30.70
C ASP A 72 2.44 -46.51 29.60
N ALA A 73 1.33 -47.25 29.43
CA ALA A 73 0.42 -47.06 28.29
C ALA A 73 -0.17 -45.64 28.18
N SER A 74 -0.67 -45.10 29.30
CA SER A 74 -1.21 -43.73 29.31
C SER A 74 -0.13 -42.69 29.02
N PHE A 75 1.10 -42.91 29.49
CA PHE A 75 2.22 -42.02 29.23
C PHE A 75 2.64 -42.06 27.76
N ILE A 76 2.81 -43.25 27.18
CA ILE A 76 3.19 -43.45 25.78
C ILE A 76 2.19 -42.76 24.85
N SER A 77 0.90 -43.09 24.97
CA SER A 77 -0.14 -42.48 24.13
C SER A 77 -0.19 -40.96 24.26
N THR A 78 -0.08 -40.42 25.47
CA THR A 78 -0.06 -38.96 25.68
C THR A 78 1.17 -38.31 25.04
N VAL A 79 2.34 -38.93 25.16
CA VAL A 79 3.59 -38.39 24.58
C VAL A 79 3.52 -38.41 23.06
N GLU A 80 3.04 -39.49 22.46
CA GLU A 80 2.91 -39.62 21.00
C GLU A 80 1.90 -38.62 20.43
N ASP A 81 0.74 -38.45 21.08
CA ASP A 81 -0.26 -37.46 20.69
C ASP A 81 0.31 -36.03 20.74
N VAL A 82 1.04 -35.70 21.81
CA VAL A 82 1.68 -34.38 21.95
C VAL A 82 2.80 -34.21 20.94
N GLU A 83 3.62 -35.23 20.69
CA GLU A 83 4.68 -35.18 19.69
C GLU A 83 4.11 -34.95 18.29
N TYR A 84 3.03 -35.66 17.93
CA TYR A 84 2.34 -35.47 16.67
C TYR A 84 1.80 -34.04 16.52
N CYS A 85 1.05 -33.56 17.52
CA CYS A 85 0.54 -32.19 17.55
C CYS A 85 1.66 -31.16 17.46
N HIS A 86 2.77 -31.39 18.18
CA HIS A 86 3.89 -30.45 18.21
C HIS A 86 4.61 -30.38 16.86
N LYS A 87 4.82 -31.51 16.18
CA LYS A 87 5.40 -31.54 14.83
C LYS A 87 4.55 -30.74 13.84
N GLU A 88 3.24 -30.93 13.85
CA GLU A 88 2.34 -30.18 12.97
C GLU A 88 2.43 -28.67 13.22
N VAL A 89 2.41 -28.25 14.50
CA VAL A 89 2.53 -26.84 14.87
C VAL A 89 3.90 -26.26 14.47
N VAL A 90 4.98 -27.01 14.68
CA VAL A 90 6.34 -26.60 14.29
C VAL A 90 6.43 -26.38 12.78
N ASP A 91 5.90 -27.31 11.97
CA ASP A 91 5.91 -27.18 10.51
C ASP A 91 5.10 -25.97 10.05
N VAL A 92 3.91 -25.74 10.63
CA VAL A 92 3.09 -24.56 10.32
C VAL A 92 3.82 -23.26 10.67
N VAL A 93 4.39 -23.16 11.87
CA VAL A 93 5.11 -21.96 12.33
C VAL A 93 6.36 -21.73 11.49
N PHE A 94 7.07 -22.79 11.09
CA PHE A 94 8.23 -22.69 10.21
C PHE A 94 7.83 -22.12 8.84
N ASN A 95 6.79 -22.68 8.21
CA ASN A 95 6.29 -22.20 6.92
C ASN A 95 5.83 -20.74 6.99
N GLN A 96 5.12 -20.36 8.05
CA GLN A 96 4.72 -18.97 8.28
C GLN A 96 5.93 -18.04 8.47
N THR A 97 6.95 -18.49 9.18
CA THR A 97 8.18 -17.72 9.40
C THR A 97 8.90 -17.45 8.09
N GLU A 98 9.04 -18.46 7.22
CA GLU A 98 9.65 -18.29 5.90
C GLU A 98 8.83 -17.34 5.01
N LEU A 99 7.51 -17.48 4.98
CA LEU A 99 6.62 -16.56 4.24
C LEU A 99 6.78 -15.11 4.70
N VAL A 100 6.88 -14.87 6.00
CA VAL A 100 7.09 -13.53 6.56
C VAL A 100 8.45 -12.98 6.14
N LYS A 101 9.52 -13.78 6.16
CA LYS A 101 10.85 -13.34 5.70
C LYS A 101 10.84 -12.96 4.22
N GLU A 102 10.23 -13.77 3.36
CA GLU A 102 10.10 -13.45 1.93
C GLU A 102 9.31 -12.16 1.72
N THR A 103 8.20 -12.02 2.44
CA THR A 103 7.36 -10.81 2.38
C THR A 103 8.16 -9.58 2.82
N MET A 104 8.94 -9.68 3.90
CA MET A 104 9.79 -8.58 4.37
C MET A 104 10.82 -8.19 3.30
N CYS A 105 11.50 -9.16 2.69
CA CYS A 105 12.48 -8.91 1.63
C CYS A 105 11.87 -8.14 0.45
N VAL A 106 10.68 -8.55 0.00
CA VAL A 106 9.95 -7.85 -1.07
C VAL A 106 9.59 -6.41 -0.65
N HIS A 107 9.15 -6.19 0.58
CA HIS A 107 8.84 -4.84 1.07
C HIS A 107 10.09 -3.95 1.12
N GLU A 108 11.23 -4.49 1.54
CA GLU A 108 12.51 -3.77 1.56
C GLU A 108 12.94 -3.35 0.15
N GLU A 109 12.79 -4.22 -0.85
CA GLU A 109 13.06 -3.89 -2.25
C GLU A 109 12.13 -2.80 -2.79
N ILE A 110 10.83 -2.88 -2.48
CA ILE A 110 9.86 -1.84 -2.86
C ILE A 110 10.24 -0.49 -2.25
N LEU A 111 10.61 -0.48 -0.97
CA LEU A 111 11.05 0.75 -0.29
C LEU A 111 12.30 1.34 -0.96
N ALA A 112 13.28 0.51 -1.31
CA ALA A 112 14.47 0.96 -2.02
C ALA A 112 14.13 1.58 -3.39
N LEU A 113 13.19 1.00 -4.13
CA LEU A 113 12.70 1.57 -5.39
C LEU A 113 11.99 2.91 -5.17
N CYS A 114 11.14 3.01 -4.15
CA CYS A 114 10.44 4.25 -3.81
C CYS A 114 11.42 5.38 -3.44
N PHE A 115 12.44 5.11 -2.63
CA PHE A 115 13.46 6.11 -2.28
C PHE A 115 14.23 6.60 -3.51
N ASN A 116 14.62 5.69 -4.41
CA ASN A 116 15.30 6.08 -5.65
C ASN A 116 14.43 6.95 -6.55
N GLU A 117 13.11 6.68 -6.61
CA GLU A 117 12.19 7.52 -7.38
C GLU A 117 11.96 8.89 -6.71
N GLU A 118 11.85 8.93 -5.39
CA GLU A 118 11.77 10.18 -4.61
C GLU A 118 12.99 11.07 -4.89
N GLU A 119 14.20 10.51 -4.87
CA GLU A 119 15.43 11.25 -5.16
C GLU A 119 15.43 11.83 -6.59
N LYS A 120 15.00 11.06 -7.59
CA LYS A 120 14.86 11.55 -8.98
C LYS A 120 13.85 12.68 -9.09
N VAL A 121 12.70 12.56 -8.42
CA VAL A 121 11.66 13.59 -8.38
C VAL A 121 12.21 14.86 -7.74
N ASN A 122 12.92 14.73 -6.61
CA ASN A 122 13.57 15.86 -5.93
C ASN A 122 14.58 16.56 -6.85
N GLY A 123 15.44 15.80 -7.54
CA GLY A 123 16.38 16.36 -8.51
C GLY A 123 15.68 17.12 -9.64
N ARG A 124 14.55 16.60 -10.14
CA ARG A 124 13.76 17.29 -11.18
C ARG A 124 13.10 18.57 -10.67
N ILE A 125 12.61 18.57 -9.42
CA ILE A 125 12.07 19.77 -8.76
C ILE A 125 13.16 20.84 -8.68
N GLU A 126 14.38 20.49 -8.28
CA GLU A 126 15.49 21.46 -8.22
C GLU A 126 15.83 22.07 -9.57
N VAL A 127 15.89 21.24 -10.63
CA VAL A 127 16.14 21.72 -12.00
C VAL A 127 15.05 22.71 -12.43
N LEU A 128 13.78 22.34 -12.26
CA LEU A 128 12.64 23.21 -12.62
C LEU A 128 12.65 24.51 -11.81
N GLN A 129 13.00 24.46 -10.53
CA GLN A 129 13.15 25.67 -9.71
C GLN A 129 14.29 26.56 -10.20
N LYS A 130 15.41 25.99 -10.64
CA LYS A 130 16.53 26.73 -11.24
C LYS A 130 16.12 27.41 -12.55
N GLU A 131 15.34 26.73 -13.39
CA GLU A 131 14.82 27.26 -14.66
C GLU A 131 13.73 28.34 -14.47
N LEU A 132 12.90 28.22 -13.45
CA LEU A 132 11.83 29.18 -13.17
C LEU A 132 12.36 30.57 -12.77
N LYS A 133 13.46 30.62 -12.01
CA LYS A 133 14.07 31.88 -11.52
C LYS A 133 14.38 32.89 -12.64
N PRO A 134 15.13 32.55 -13.72
CA PRO A 134 15.41 33.48 -14.80
C PRO A 134 14.15 33.87 -15.59
N LEU A 135 13.18 32.97 -15.76
CA LEU A 135 11.91 33.29 -16.42
C LEU A 135 11.13 34.36 -15.66
N LEU A 136 11.07 34.25 -14.33
CA LEU A 136 10.45 35.28 -13.48
C LEU A 136 11.17 36.62 -13.58
N LYS A 137 12.51 36.62 -13.59
CA LYS A 137 13.30 37.85 -13.82
C LYS A 137 12.99 38.47 -15.19
N ARG A 138 12.92 37.67 -16.25
CA ARG A 138 12.60 38.17 -17.60
C ARG A 138 11.18 38.71 -17.68
N LYS A 139 10.22 38.09 -17.00
CA LYS A 139 8.84 38.60 -16.89
C LYS A 139 8.80 40.00 -16.30
N ILE A 140 9.49 40.22 -15.17
CA ILE A 140 9.54 41.55 -14.52
C ILE A 140 10.18 42.58 -15.47
N ALA A 141 11.33 42.26 -16.07
CA ALA A 141 11.99 43.15 -17.02
C ALA A 141 11.08 43.53 -18.21
N LEU A 142 10.35 42.56 -18.78
CA LEU A 142 9.40 42.82 -19.85
C LEU A 142 8.24 43.72 -19.40
N GLN A 143 7.75 43.55 -18.16
CA GLN A 143 6.70 44.41 -17.62
C GLN A 143 7.18 45.86 -17.50
N ASP A 144 8.42 46.08 -17.06
CA ASP A 144 9.01 47.42 -16.97
C ASP A 144 9.23 48.05 -18.36
N GLU A 145 9.73 47.27 -19.33
CA GLU A 145 9.87 47.69 -20.73
C GLU A 145 8.52 48.14 -21.32
N ILE A 146 7.48 47.31 -21.18
CA ILE A 146 6.12 47.61 -21.65
C ILE A 146 5.57 48.86 -20.94
N HIS A 147 5.73 48.98 -19.63
CA HIS A 147 5.24 50.12 -18.87
C HIS A 147 5.88 51.44 -19.36
N ASN A 148 7.18 51.43 -19.63
CA ASN A 148 7.89 52.58 -20.17
C ASN A 148 7.38 52.95 -21.58
N ASP A 149 7.17 51.97 -22.44
CA ASP A 149 6.67 52.22 -23.81
C ASP A 149 5.24 52.74 -23.82
N VAL A 150 4.37 52.21 -22.95
CA VAL A 150 3.01 52.74 -22.73
C VAL A 150 3.08 54.19 -22.27
N THR A 151 3.97 54.52 -21.32
CA THR A 151 4.15 55.89 -20.83
C THR A 151 4.59 56.85 -21.93
N LYS A 152 5.57 56.45 -22.76
CA LYS A 152 6.00 57.23 -23.93
C LYS A 152 4.87 57.42 -24.94
N LEU A 153 4.09 56.37 -25.21
CA LEU A 153 2.96 56.43 -26.13
C LEU A 153 1.88 57.40 -25.63
N VAL A 154 1.56 57.36 -24.34
CA VAL A 154 0.61 58.30 -23.71
C VAL A 154 1.10 59.74 -23.85
N ALA A 155 2.39 60.01 -23.59
CA ALA A 155 2.96 61.35 -23.77
C ALA A 155 2.86 61.84 -25.22
N ARG A 156 3.15 60.96 -26.20
CA ARG A 156 2.99 61.27 -27.64
C ARG A 156 1.54 61.55 -28.01
N ARG A 157 0.57 60.78 -27.49
CA ARG A 157 -0.86 61.02 -27.70
C ARG A 157 -1.29 62.39 -27.15
N HIS A 158 -0.83 62.78 -25.97
CA HIS A 158 -1.10 64.12 -25.44
C HIS A 158 -0.53 65.24 -26.32
N SER A 159 0.69 65.07 -26.84
CA SER A 159 1.28 66.03 -27.79
C SER A 159 0.49 66.13 -29.09
N LEU A 160 0.03 64.99 -29.63
CA LEU A 160 -0.79 64.97 -30.85
C LEU A 160 -2.09 65.76 -30.66
N VAL A 161 -2.80 65.57 -29.55
CA VAL A 161 -4.04 66.31 -29.24
C VAL A 161 -3.77 67.82 -29.25
N ARG A 162 -2.71 68.27 -28.55
CA ARG A 162 -2.33 69.70 -28.55
C ARG A 162 -2.02 70.24 -29.95
N HIS A 163 -1.37 69.45 -30.79
CA HIS A 163 -1.08 69.84 -32.17
C HIS A 163 -2.36 69.93 -33.02
N GLN A 164 -3.31 69.00 -32.83
CA GLN A 164 -4.61 69.03 -33.51
C GLN A 164 -5.43 70.25 -33.12
N ASP A 165 -5.47 70.61 -31.84
CA ASP A 165 -6.15 71.83 -31.37
C ASP A 165 -5.54 73.09 -31.99
N LYS A 166 -4.20 73.18 -32.02
CA LYS A 166 -3.49 74.29 -32.66
C LYS A 166 -3.73 74.34 -34.16
N GLN A 167 -3.73 73.19 -34.84
CA GLN A 167 -4.02 73.09 -36.27
C GLN A 167 -5.42 73.61 -36.58
N LYS A 168 -6.43 73.21 -35.77
CA LYS A 168 -7.80 73.68 -35.93
C LYS A 168 -7.90 75.20 -35.80
N LYS A 169 -7.33 75.77 -34.73
CA LYS A 169 -7.32 77.23 -34.51
C LYS A 169 -6.64 77.99 -35.66
N LEU A 170 -5.47 77.55 -36.09
CA LEU A 170 -4.77 78.19 -37.21
C LEU A 170 -5.56 78.06 -38.53
N GLY A 171 -6.29 76.97 -38.72
CA GLY A 171 -7.20 76.81 -39.85
C GLY A 171 -8.34 77.84 -39.83
N GLU A 172 -8.96 78.06 -38.66
CA GLU A 172 -9.98 79.08 -38.46
C GLU A 172 -9.42 80.50 -38.69
N ASP A 173 -8.25 80.81 -38.13
CA ASP A 173 -7.56 82.09 -38.31
C ASP A 173 -7.23 82.34 -39.80
N LEU A 174 -6.74 81.32 -40.52
CA LEU A 174 -6.43 81.41 -41.94
C LEU A 174 -7.68 81.69 -42.78
N HIS A 175 -8.79 81.01 -42.49
CA HIS A 175 -10.07 81.28 -43.17
C HIS A 175 -10.50 82.75 -43.00
N GLN A 176 -10.37 83.30 -41.79
CA GLN A 176 -10.69 84.71 -41.55
C GLN A 176 -9.73 85.68 -42.27
N ILE A 177 -8.43 85.38 -42.28
CA ILE A 177 -7.43 86.18 -43.00
C ILE A 177 -7.72 86.18 -44.51
N MET A 178 -8.07 85.03 -45.08
CA MET A 178 -8.43 84.92 -46.49
C MET A 178 -9.64 85.80 -46.81
N ALA A 179 -10.71 85.74 -46.01
CA ALA A 179 -11.89 86.59 -46.17
C ALA A 179 -11.55 88.08 -46.07
N ASN A 180 -10.72 88.47 -45.09
CA ASN A 180 -10.26 89.85 -44.92
C ASN A 180 -9.39 90.31 -46.10
N SER A 181 -8.54 89.43 -46.65
CA SER A 181 -7.71 89.73 -47.81
C SER A 181 -8.55 89.98 -49.07
N GLU A 182 -9.59 89.18 -49.30
CA GLU A 182 -10.54 89.41 -50.40
C GLU A 182 -11.28 90.74 -50.25
N ALA A 183 -11.74 91.07 -49.03
CA ALA A 183 -12.37 92.36 -48.74
C ALA A 183 -11.39 93.53 -48.97
N ALA A 184 -10.15 93.42 -48.49
CA ALA A 184 -9.12 94.43 -48.69
C ALA A 184 -8.80 94.64 -50.18
N LYS A 185 -8.75 93.57 -50.98
CA LYS A 185 -8.61 93.67 -52.44
C LYS A 185 -9.76 94.47 -53.04
N LYS A 186 -11.02 94.20 -52.66
CA LYS A 186 -12.18 94.96 -53.15
C LYS A 186 -12.10 96.44 -52.77
N CYS A 187 -11.76 96.76 -51.52
CA CYS A 187 -11.57 98.14 -51.07
C CYS A 187 -10.43 98.85 -51.82
N LYS A 188 -9.33 98.15 -52.09
CA LYS A 188 -8.21 98.69 -52.85
C LYS A 188 -8.64 99.06 -54.28
N HIS A 189 -9.36 98.19 -54.98
CA HIS A 189 -9.87 98.50 -56.33
C HIS A 189 -10.78 99.73 -56.29
N ALA A 190 -11.70 99.82 -55.32
CA ALA A 190 -12.58 100.98 -55.19
C ALA A 190 -11.81 102.30 -54.95
N LEU A 191 -10.73 102.29 -54.18
CA LEU A 191 -9.87 103.46 -53.99
C LEU A 191 -9.07 103.80 -55.25
N GLU A 192 -8.58 102.80 -55.98
CA GLU A 192 -7.91 103.00 -57.28
C GLU A 192 -8.87 103.65 -58.29
N ASP A 193 -10.14 103.23 -58.32
CA ASP A 193 -11.20 103.82 -59.13
C ASP A 193 -11.47 105.28 -58.72
N MET A 194 -11.69 105.55 -57.43
CA MET A 194 -11.90 106.92 -56.91
C MET A 194 -10.70 107.84 -57.18
N HIS A 195 -9.47 107.32 -57.08
CA HIS A 195 -8.26 108.08 -57.39
C HIS A 195 -8.19 108.43 -58.87
N HIS A 196 -8.53 107.48 -59.75
CA HIS A 196 -8.61 107.72 -61.19
C HIS A 196 -9.65 108.81 -61.52
N GLU A 197 -10.85 108.74 -60.92
CA GLU A 197 -11.90 109.77 -61.07
C GLU A 197 -11.42 111.15 -60.61
N ALA A 198 -10.77 111.24 -59.43
CA ALA A 198 -10.26 112.50 -58.90
C ALA A 198 -9.13 113.10 -59.77
N VAL A 199 -8.26 112.26 -60.32
CA VAL A 199 -7.19 112.69 -61.26
C VAL A 199 -7.78 113.22 -62.57
N GLU A 200 -8.82 112.59 -63.10
CA GLU A 200 -9.52 113.08 -64.30
C GLU A 200 -10.26 114.40 -64.05
N ALA A 201 -10.90 114.57 -62.88
CA ALA A 201 -11.62 115.81 -62.53
C ALA A 201 -10.69 117.02 -62.26
N ALA A 202 -9.40 116.79 -62.02
CA ALA A 202 -8.40 117.83 -61.77
C ALA A 202 -7.70 118.34 -63.05
N LYS A 203 -8.06 117.83 -64.23
CA LYS A 203 -7.60 118.28 -65.56
C LYS A 203 -8.54 119.31 -66.16
#